data_AF-A0A1S8WPF8-F1
#
_entry.id   AF-A0A1S8WPF8-F1
#
_cell.length_a   1.000
_cell.length_b   1.000
_cell.length_c   1.000
_cell.angle_alpha   90.00
_cell.angle_beta   90.00
_cell.angle_gamma   90.00
#
_symmetry.space_group_name_H-M   'P 1'
#
loop_
_entity.id
_entity.type
_entity.pdbx_description
1 polymer ?
#
loop_
_entity_poly.entity_id
_entity_poly.type
_entity_poly.pdbx_seq_one_letter_code
_entity_poly.pdbx_strand_id
1 'polypeptide(L)'
;MLAYRKRSEHSSFGYHNDGSVYHGSASAGIKFGPRFGENDTVGCGVDFMSRSLFFTRNGVFLGKAFEGKVPDPDISEAVVVAPGSIPTA
;
A
#
# COMPACT_ATOMS: atom_id res chain seq x y z
N MET A 1 2.46 -2.55 8.16
CA MET A 1 1.09 -2.29 7.67
C MET A 1 1.09 -0.90 7.08
N LEU A 2 1.06 -0.78 5.74
CA LEU A 2 0.90 0.51 5.07
C LEU A 2 -0.59 0.84 5.03
N ALA A 3 -0.98 2.08 5.35
CA ALA A 3 -2.37 2.50 5.36
C ALA A 3 -2.50 3.91 4.80
N TYR A 4 -2.95 4.03 3.54
CA TYR A 4 -3.57 5.25 3.05
C TYR A 4 -4.89 5.47 3.83
N ARG A 5 -5.20 6.69 4.29
CA ARG A 5 -6.44 6.97 5.03
C ARG A 5 -7.18 8.17 4.45
N LYS A 6 -8.34 7.93 3.84
CA LYS A 6 -9.33 8.99 3.58
C LYS A 6 -9.91 9.48 4.92
N ARG A 7 -10.24 10.77 5.04
CA ARG A 7 -10.97 11.37 6.18
C ARG A 7 -12.38 10.79 6.47
N SER A 8 -12.76 9.72 5.77
CA SER A 8 -13.99 8.98 5.96
C SER A 8 -13.61 7.50 6.07
N GLU A 9 -13.95 6.91 7.21
CA GLU A 9 -13.41 5.72 7.89
C GLU A 9 -13.28 4.39 7.11
N HIS A 10 -13.53 4.32 5.80
CA HIS A 10 -13.69 3.04 5.07
C HIS A 10 -12.86 2.83 3.79
N SER A 11 -11.78 3.59 3.55
CA SER A 11 -10.96 3.42 2.34
C SER A 11 -9.47 3.39 2.64
N SER A 12 -9.03 2.36 3.35
CA SER A 12 -7.61 2.05 3.53
C SER A 12 -7.11 1.05 2.48
N PHE A 13 -5.83 1.12 2.15
CA PHE A 13 -5.15 0.16 1.29
C PHE A 13 -3.91 -0.34 2.01
N GLY A 14 -3.68 -1.65 1.98
CA GLY A 14 -2.53 -2.25 2.64
C GLY A 14 -1.90 -3.38 1.83
N TYR A 15 -0.60 -3.58 2.03
CA TYR A 15 0.18 -4.72 1.54
C TYR A 15 0.81 -5.45 2.72
N HIS A 16 0.62 -6.76 2.77
CA HIS A 16 1.07 -7.62 3.86
C HIS A 16 2.28 -8.47 3.43
N ASN A 17 3.11 -8.84 4.41
CA ASN A 17 4.38 -9.56 4.20
C ASN A 17 4.20 -10.92 3.49
N ASP A 18 2.99 -11.49 3.50
CA ASP A 18 2.65 -12.73 2.82
C ASP A 18 2.40 -12.56 1.30
N GLY A 19 2.48 -11.33 0.79
CA GLY A 19 2.26 -10.98 -0.60
C GLY A 19 0.81 -10.64 -0.96
N SER A 20 -0.05 -10.44 0.04
CA SER A 20 -1.46 -10.08 -0.19
C SER A 20 -1.76 -8.60 0.05
N VAL A 21 -2.75 -8.08 -0.68
CA VAL A 21 -3.25 -6.71 -0.56
C VAL A 21 -4.68 -6.67 -0.02
N TYR A 22 -5.00 -5.57 0.66
CA TYR A 22 -6.28 -5.36 1.36
C TYR A 22 -6.86 -3.99 1.04
N HIS A 23 -8.19 -3.91 0.97
CA HIS A 23 -8.92 -2.66 0.81
C HIS A 23 -10.05 -2.55 1.83
N GLY A 24 -10.05 -1.47 2.63
CA GLY A 24 -11.04 -1.23 3.69
C GLY A 24 -11.10 -2.38 4.71
N SER A 25 -12.30 -2.79 5.08
CA SER A 25 -12.56 -3.87 6.05
C SER A 25 -12.61 -5.27 5.41
N ALA A 26 -11.99 -5.47 4.25
CA ALA A 26 -11.95 -6.78 3.61
C ALA A 26 -11.30 -7.82 4.55
N SER A 27 -12.06 -8.87 4.88
CA SER A 27 -11.62 -9.96 5.75
C SER A 27 -10.62 -10.90 5.08
N ALA A 28 -10.55 -10.90 3.74
CA ALA A 28 -9.64 -11.73 2.96
C ALA A 28 -8.68 -10.87 2.13
N GLY A 29 -7.39 -11.20 2.22
CA GLY A 29 -6.34 -10.58 1.39
C GLY A 29 -6.32 -11.18 -0.02
N ILE A 30 -6.07 -10.34 -1.02
CA ILE A 30 -5.94 -10.76 -2.43
C ILE A 30 -4.46 -10.96 -2.73
N LYS A 31 -4.06 -12.10 -3.31
CA LYS A 31 -2.67 -12.29 -3.75
C LYS A 31 -2.32 -11.29 -4.83
N PHE A 32 -1.20 -10.59 -4.64
CA PHE A 32 -0.76 -9.51 -5.50
C PHE A 32 0.74 -9.62 -5.84
N GLY A 33 1.59 -9.74 -4.83
CA GLY A 33 3.03 -9.61 -5.01
C GLY A 33 3.84 -10.65 -4.24
N PRO A 34 5.17 -10.60 -4.37
CA PRO A 34 6.07 -11.49 -3.66
C PRO A 34 6.11 -11.17 -2.16
N ARG A 35 6.27 -12.20 -1.33
CA ARG A 35 6.51 -12.03 0.11
C ARG A 35 7.72 -11.14 0.38
N PHE A 36 7.67 -10.36 1.45
CA PHE A 36 8.78 -9.49 1.89
C PHE A 36 9.06 -9.70 3.39
N GLY A 37 10.27 -9.37 3.82
CA GLY A 37 10.72 -9.58 5.21
C GLY A 37 11.58 -8.44 5.75
N GLU A 38 12.28 -8.70 6.85
CA GLU A 38 13.01 -7.69 7.66
C GLU A 38 14.09 -6.91 6.88
N ASN A 39 14.66 -7.50 5.83
CA ASN A 39 15.69 -6.88 5.00
C ASN A 39 15.14 -6.22 3.72
N ASP A 40 13.81 -6.19 3.54
CA ASP A 40 13.18 -5.59 2.37
C ASP A 40 12.65 -4.20 2.69
N THR A 41 12.97 -3.23 1.82
CA THR A 41 12.33 -1.92 1.82
C THR A 41 11.08 -1.97 0.95
N VAL A 42 9.90 -1.88 1.56
CA VAL A 42 8.62 -1.83 0.84
C VAL A 42 8.11 -0.40 0.78
N GLY A 43 7.97 0.10 -0.44
CA GLY A 43 7.37 1.41 -0.71
C GLY A 43 5.96 1.29 -1.29
N CYS A 44 5.20 2.38 -1.23
CA CYS A 44 3.97 2.54 -1.98
C CYS A 44 3.96 3.88 -2.70
N GLY A 45 3.23 3.96 -3.81
CA GLY A 45 2.99 5.20 -4.51
C GLY A 45 1.58 5.27 -5.07
N VAL A 46 1.17 6.49 -5.38
CA VAL A 46 -0.13 6.80 -5.97
C VAL A 46 0.09 7.43 -7.32
N ASP A 47 -0.48 6.81 -8.35
CA ASP A 47 -0.61 7.37 -9.69
C ASP A 47 -1.97 8.08 -9.78
N PHE A 48 -1.96 9.41 -9.64
CA PHE A 48 -3.18 10.20 -9.69
C PHE A 48 -3.78 10.28 -11.10
N MET A 49 -2.97 10.12 -12.16
CA MET A 49 -3.48 10.14 -13.54
C MET A 49 -4.34 8.90 -13.80
N SER A 50 -3.87 7.73 -13.37
CA SER A 50 -4.64 6.49 -13.50
C SER A 50 -5.53 6.17 -12.29
N ARG A 51 -5.50 7.02 -11.25
CA ARG A 51 -6.18 6.78 -9.97
C ARG A 51 -5.83 5.42 -9.37
N SER A 52 -4.54 5.07 -9.41
CA SER A 52 -4.06 3.75 -9.00
C SER A 52 -3.05 3.81 -7.86
N LEU A 53 -3.04 2.77 -7.03
CA LEU A 53 -2.05 2.58 -5.97
C LEU A 53 -1.13 1.41 -6.36
N PHE A 54 0.17 1.62 -6.20
CA PHE A 54 1.19 0.63 -6.52
C PHE A 54 2.16 0.42 -5.34
N PHE A 55 2.86 -0.71 -5.37
CA PHE A 55 3.89 -1.03 -4.39
C PHE A 55 5.25 -1.23 -5.05
N THR A 56 6.30 -0.99 -4.27
CA THR A 56 7.69 -1.27 -4.65
C THR A 56 8.35 -2.14 -3.58
N ARG A 57 9.35 -2.91 -3.98
CA ARG A 57 10.23 -3.64 -3.07
C ARG A 57 11.67 -3.42 -3.50
N ASN A 58 12.51 -2.91 -2.60
CA ASN A 58 13.92 -2.60 -2.86
C ASN A 58 14.10 -1.74 -4.13
N GLY A 59 13.20 -0.77 -4.32
CA GLY A 59 13.17 0.09 -5.51
C GLY A 59 12.53 -0.53 -6.76
N VAL A 60 12.20 -1.82 -6.75
CA VAL A 60 11.56 -2.52 -7.89
C VAL A 60 10.05 -2.37 -7.84
N PHE A 61 9.43 -1.96 -8.94
CA PHE A 61 7.98 -1.84 -9.08
C PHE A 61 7.29 -3.21 -9.10
N LEU A 62 6.32 -3.43 -8.20
CA LEU A 62 5.59 -4.68 -8.07
C LEU A 62 4.28 -4.73 -8.87
N GLY A 63 3.85 -3.59 -9.44
CA GLY A 63 2.57 -3.46 -10.13
C GLY A 63 1.58 -2.53 -9.42
N LYS A 64 0.48 -2.23 -10.11
CA LYS A 64 -0.65 -1.50 -9.56
C LYS A 64 -1.55 -2.48 -8.82
N ALA A 65 -1.60 -2.37 -7.50
CA ALA A 65 -2.43 -3.24 -6.66
C ALA A 65 -3.91 -2.87 -6.72
N PHE A 66 -4.19 -1.58 -6.95
CA PHE A 66 -5.56 -1.07 -7.03
C PHE A 66 -5.64 -0.05 -8.15
N GLU A 67 -6.42 -0.35 -9.19
CA GLU A 67 -6.58 0.53 -10.35
C GLU A 67 -7.94 1.20 -10.38
N GLY A 68 -7.96 2.52 -10.58
CA GLY A 68 -9.19 3.31 -10.55
C GLY A 68 -9.88 3.35 -9.18
N LYS A 69 -9.18 2.96 -8.11
CA LYS A 69 -9.72 2.91 -6.73
C LYS A 69 -9.21 4.04 -5.86
N VAL A 70 -8.17 4.76 -6.29
CA VAL A 70 -7.65 5.90 -5.53
C VAL A 70 -8.54 7.11 -5.79
N PRO A 71 -9.06 7.77 -4.74
CA PRO A 71 -9.84 8.99 -4.90
C PRO A 71 -8.97 10.18 -5.34
N ASP A 72 -9.64 11.26 -5.75
CA ASP A 72 -9.02 12.48 -6.22
C ASP A 72 -8.07 13.10 -5.17
N PRO A 73 -6.90 13.65 -5.57
CA PRO A 73 -5.92 14.23 -4.67
C PRO A 73 -6.51 15.30 -3.73
N ASP A 74 -7.53 16.06 -4.16
CA ASP A 74 -8.14 17.15 -3.39
C ASP A 74 -8.91 16.65 -2.14
N ILE A 75 -9.22 15.35 -2.07
CA ILE A 75 -10.05 14.73 -1.01
C ILE A 75 -9.22 13.80 -0.11
N SER A 76 -7.90 13.68 -0.32
CA SER A 76 -7.09 12.64 0.32
C SER A 76 -5.90 13.10 1.13
N GLU A 77 -5.79 12.59 2.37
CA GLU A 77 -4.57 12.68 3.17
C GLU A 77 -3.71 11.44 2.89
N ALA A 78 -2.63 11.61 2.11
CA ALA A 78 -1.70 10.52 1.84
C ALA A 78 -0.76 10.33 3.04
N VAL A 79 -1.06 9.34 3.90
CA VAL A 79 -0.13 8.89 4.95
C VAL A 79 0.75 7.79 4.36
N VAL A 80 1.96 8.13 3.94
CA VAL A 80 2.97 7.15 3.53
C VAL A 80 3.70 6.66 4.77
N VAL A 81 3.31 5.49 5.29
CA VAL A 81 4.07 4.80 6.33
C VAL A 81 5.11 3.91 5.66
N ALA A 82 6.27 4.46 5.31
CA ALA A 82 7.43 3.61 5.07
C ALA A 82 7.90 3.08 6.43
N PRO A 83 7.97 1.76 6.68
CA PRO A 83 8.73 1.29 7.81
C PRO A 83 10.20 1.65 7.55
N GLY A 84 10.72 2.53 8.39
CA GLY A 84 12.11 2.39 8.79
C GLY A 84 12.29 0.99 9.37
N SER A 85 13.45 0.41 9.11
CA SER A 85 14.03 -0.63 9.95
C SER A 85 13.69 -0.28 11.41
N ILE A 86 12.94 -1.12 12.10
CA ILE A 86 12.98 -1.10 13.56
C ILE A 86 14.25 -1.89 13.85
N PRO A 87 15.40 -1.26 14.17
CA PRO A 87 16.50 -2.04 14.72
C PRO A 87 15.96 -2.62 16.02
N THR A 88 15.71 -3.93 16.03
CA THR A 88 15.57 -4.67 17.27
C THR A 88 16.92 -4.61 17.96
N ALA A 89 16.95 -3.93 19.11
CA ALA A 89 18.03 -4.03 20.08
C ALA A 89 18.09 -5.44 20.68
#